data_AF-A0A925BM66-F1
#
_entry.id   AF-A0A925BM66-F1
#
_cell.length_a   1.000
_cell.length_b   1.000
_cell.length_c   1.000
_cell.angle_alpha   90.00
_cell.angle_beta   90.00
_cell.angle_gamma   90.00
#
_symmetry.space_group_name_H-M   'P 1'
#
loop_
_entity.id
_entity.type
_entity.pdbx_description
1 polymer ?
#
loop_
_entity_poly.entity_id
_entity_poly.type
_entity_poly.pdbx_seq_one_letter_code
_entity_poly.pdbx_strand_id
1 'polypeptide(L)'
;MSDEYNSRQRSMYSEADKKQQKEELAHQYDLRRARLEKKQTELQSQLSDKREDLRQAREQHDQDPQAVSQRELNRRESEIQRLEIKANKKQQKLTELDRRQQLGNECIDSASVTEGPTGDVTINAKVGPSQPRLHYEHENRSGLEARKDMDRGHSRSARTGFESDCGITNTPKTVNRSDQNHGIEKFVSEVYDQKRDGNDIWLKTVTTTHEGTRDLQQIQYEISTRPEHGQGQEKTLYRATINVDKNGKSWVSDEWQSPDAENHLKKMPHREDSTTNRSEKSARAEKSSCQQTPAGQEKSQKSLAGGFGPSESSPRKSYDFGKNVKEQRSGTSKTLSSSESEKRSATHKNKQQIS
;
A
#
# COMPACT_ATOMS: atom_id res chain seq x y z
N MET A 1 -2.16 10.05 45.95
CA MET A 1 -1.21 9.74 44.86
C MET A 1 -1.90 9.48 43.51
N SER A 2 -3.23 9.59 43.38
CA SER A 2 -3.96 9.33 42.13
C SER A 2 -4.09 10.54 41.20
N ASP A 3 -3.98 11.76 41.72
CA ASP A 3 -4.40 12.95 40.95
C ASP A 3 -3.24 13.57 40.13
N GLU A 4 -1.98 13.36 40.55
CA GLU A 4 -0.80 13.75 39.75
C GLU A 4 -0.48 12.75 38.62
N TYR A 5 -0.95 11.50 38.71
CA TYR A 5 -0.70 10.47 37.68
C TYR A 5 -1.48 10.77 36.39
N ASN A 6 -2.64 11.40 36.48
CA ASN A 6 -3.47 11.78 35.32
C ASN A 6 -3.05 13.10 34.65
N SER A 7 -2.12 13.87 35.24
CA SER A 7 -1.78 15.23 34.77
C SER A 7 -0.67 15.27 33.70
N ARG A 8 0.00 14.14 33.39
CA ARG A 8 1.16 14.11 32.47
C ARG A 8 0.95 13.39 31.13
N GLN A 9 -0.28 13.07 30.73
CA GLN A 9 -0.53 12.67 29.34
C GLN A 9 -0.46 13.92 28.46
N ARG A 10 0.68 14.15 27.82
CA ARG A 10 0.79 15.17 26.76
C ARG A 10 0.19 14.58 25.49
N SER A 11 -0.88 15.20 25.00
CA SER A 11 -1.33 14.96 23.62
C SER A 11 -0.21 15.40 22.69
N MET A 12 0.44 14.45 22.02
CA MET A 12 1.51 14.76 21.05
C MET A 12 0.96 15.14 19.69
N TYR A 13 -0.32 14.86 19.44
CA TYR A 13 -0.98 15.13 18.17
C TYR A 13 -1.86 16.36 18.30
N SER A 14 -1.36 17.51 17.84
CA SER A 14 -2.15 18.74 17.81
C SER A 14 -3.08 18.76 16.60
N GLU A 15 -4.12 19.59 16.67
CA GLU A 15 -4.98 19.86 15.51
C GLU A 15 -4.20 20.50 14.34
N ALA A 16 -3.07 21.16 14.62
CA ALA A 16 -2.19 21.68 13.58
C ALA A 16 -1.44 20.55 12.85
N ASP A 17 -0.96 19.53 13.57
CA ASP A 17 -0.27 18.37 12.97
C ASP A 17 -1.24 17.56 12.11
N LYS A 18 -2.45 17.31 12.61
CA LYS A 18 -3.53 16.69 11.82
C LYS A 18 -3.84 17.47 10.55
N LYS A 19 -3.92 18.80 10.64
CA LYS A 19 -4.17 19.67 9.50
C LYS A 19 -3.04 19.57 8.46
N GLN A 20 -1.78 19.67 8.89
CA GLN A 20 -0.63 19.54 8.01
C GLN A 20 -0.64 18.17 7.29
N GLN A 21 -0.86 17.09 8.04
CA GLN A 21 -0.93 15.75 7.47
C GLN A 21 -2.04 15.62 6.42
N LYS A 22 -3.21 16.21 6.67
CA LYS A 22 -4.31 16.22 5.68
C LYS A 22 -3.94 16.99 4.43
N GLU A 23 -3.22 18.10 4.54
CA GLU A 23 -2.74 18.88 3.39
C GLU A 23 -1.73 18.08 2.56
N GLU A 24 -0.78 17.40 3.21
CA GLU A 24 0.18 16.50 2.55
C GLU A 24 -0.51 15.33 1.84
N LEU A 25 -1.48 14.70 2.52
CA LEU A 25 -2.29 13.63 1.95
C LEU A 25 -3.12 14.14 0.76
N ALA A 26 -3.76 15.30 0.90
CA ALA A 26 -4.55 15.92 -0.16
C ALA A 26 -3.71 16.19 -1.41
N HIS A 27 -2.49 16.72 -1.25
CA HIS A 27 -1.57 16.93 -2.36
C HIS A 27 -1.25 15.63 -3.12
N GLN A 28 -1.04 14.50 -2.42
CA GLN A 28 -0.83 13.20 -3.06
C GLN A 28 -2.07 12.73 -3.86
N TYR A 29 -3.26 12.97 -3.32
CA TYR A 29 -4.51 12.67 -3.98
C TYR A 29 -4.74 13.53 -5.22
N ASP A 30 -4.47 14.83 -5.16
CA ASP A 30 -4.61 15.75 -6.28
C ASP A 30 -3.71 15.36 -7.46
N LEU A 31 -2.46 14.98 -7.20
CA LEU A 31 -1.54 14.48 -8.23
C LEU A 31 -2.07 13.21 -8.91
N ARG A 32 -2.68 12.31 -8.14
CA ARG A 32 -3.25 11.06 -8.67
C ARG A 32 -4.56 11.31 -9.43
N ARG A 33 -5.38 12.23 -8.92
CA ARG A 33 -6.65 12.68 -9.52
C ARG A 33 -6.40 13.32 -10.88
N ALA A 34 -5.49 14.29 -10.97
CA ALA A 34 -5.11 14.95 -12.23
C ALA A 34 -4.66 13.94 -13.31
N ARG A 35 -3.90 12.91 -12.92
CA ARG A 35 -3.49 11.81 -13.84
C ARG A 35 -4.66 10.97 -14.32
N LEU A 36 -5.68 10.76 -13.50
CA LEU A 36 -6.89 10.03 -13.87
C LEU A 36 -7.80 10.89 -14.75
N GLU A 37 -8.00 12.16 -14.41
CA GLU A 37 -8.79 13.12 -15.19
C GLU A 37 -8.20 13.30 -16.58
N LYS A 38 -6.88 13.47 -16.71
CA LYS A 38 -6.22 13.53 -18.04
C LYS A 38 -6.54 12.30 -18.90
N LYS A 39 -6.48 11.10 -18.31
CA LYS A 39 -6.81 9.85 -19.01
C LYS A 39 -8.31 9.75 -19.33
N GLN A 40 -9.17 10.31 -18.49
CA GLN A 40 -10.60 10.35 -18.71
C GLN A 40 -10.93 11.27 -19.91
N THR A 41 -10.35 12.47 -19.94
CA THR A 41 -10.50 13.41 -21.05
C THR A 41 -9.97 12.82 -22.36
N GLU A 42 -8.82 12.14 -22.33
CA GLU A 42 -8.28 11.44 -23.50
C GLU A 42 -9.23 10.38 -24.03
N LEU A 43 -9.81 9.55 -23.16
CA LEU A 43 -10.80 8.54 -23.54
C LEU A 43 -12.10 9.16 -24.06
N GLN A 44 -12.54 10.29 -23.49
CA GLN A 44 -13.72 11.02 -23.97
C GLN A 44 -13.50 11.62 -25.36
N SER A 45 -12.30 12.16 -25.62
CA SER A 45 -11.91 12.64 -26.96
C SER A 45 -11.94 11.49 -27.97
N GLN A 46 -11.28 10.36 -27.65
CA GLN A 46 -11.28 9.17 -28.52
C GLN A 46 -12.71 8.65 -28.77
N LEU A 47 -13.58 8.67 -27.76
CA LEU A 47 -14.98 8.29 -27.93
C LEU A 47 -15.73 9.22 -28.85
N SER A 48 -15.50 10.53 -28.74
CA SER A 48 -16.11 11.53 -29.63
C SER A 48 -15.70 11.27 -31.07
N ASP A 49 -14.39 11.14 -31.32
CA ASP A 49 -13.84 10.89 -32.66
C ASP A 49 -14.39 9.59 -33.25
N LYS A 50 -14.40 8.51 -32.46
CA LYS A 50 -14.91 7.20 -32.91
C LYS A 50 -16.42 7.18 -33.18
N ARG A 51 -17.19 7.95 -32.42
CA ARG A 51 -18.63 8.10 -32.65
C ARG A 51 -18.91 8.87 -33.93
N GLU A 52 -18.11 9.90 -34.21
CA GLU A 52 -18.16 10.63 -35.47
C GLU A 52 -17.78 9.74 -36.66
N ASP A 53 -16.69 8.98 -36.54
CA ASP A 53 -16.28 8.00 -37.56
C ASP A 53 -17.37 6.95 -37.83
N LEU A 54 -18.07 6.49 -36.80
CA LEU A 54 -19.18 5.54 -36.96
C LEU A 54 -20.38 6.22 -37.63
N ARG A 55 -20.70 7.47 -37.27
CA ARG A 55 -21.79 8.24 -37.89
C ARG A 55 -21.54 8.39 -39.39
N GLN A 56 -20.35 8.84 -39.78
CA GLN A 56 -19.97 8.99 -41.19
C GLN A 56 -20.01 7.66 -41.95
N ALA A 57 -19.55 6.57 -41.34
CA ALA A 57 -19.63 5.25 -41.98
C ALA A 57 -21.07 4.73 -42.13
N ARG A 58 -21.97 5.05 -41.20
CA ARG A 58 -23.40 4.73 -41.33
C ARG A 58 -24.02 5.52 -42.48
N GLU A 59 -23.75 6.82 -42.57
CA GLU A 59 -24.20 7.67 -43.68
C GLU A 59 -23.70 7.15 -45.04
N GLN A 60 -22.42 6.74 -45.12
CA GLN A 60 -21.86 6.13 -46.33
C GLN A 60 -22.49 4.79 -46.67
N HIS A 61 -22.72 3.93 -45.67
CA HIS A 61 -23.41 2.65 -45.86
C HIS A 61 -24.84 2.85 -46.39
N ASP A 62 -25.55 3.87 -45.89
CA ASP A 62 -26.92 4.16 -46.32
C ASP A 62 -26.97 4.71 -47.77
N GLN A 63 -25.94 5.44 -48.18
CA GLN A 63 -25.79 5.93 -49.56
C GLN A 63 -25.33 4.83 -50.53
N ASP A 64 -24.37 4.01 -50.12
CA ASP A 64 -23.82 2.89 -50.88
C ASP A 64 -23.47 1.71 -49.93
N PRO A 65 -24.37 0.72 -49.82
CA PRO A 65 -24.15 -0.45 -48.96
C PRO A 65 -22.94 -1.31 -49.36
N GLN A 66 -22.37 -1.14 -50.55
CA GLN A 66 -21.15 -1.83 -50.97
C GLN A 66 -19.89 -1.09 -50.51
N ALA A 67 -19.95 0.22 -50.26
CA ALA A 67 -18.81 1.04 -49.86
C ALA A 67 -18.36 0.76 -48.41
N VAL A 68 -19.32 0.51 -47.50
CA VAL A 68 -19.05 0.12 -46.12
C VAL A 68 -19.86 -1.13 -45.81
N SER A 69 -19.21 -2.21 -45.38
CA SER A 69 -19.94 -3.43 -45.02
C SER A 69 -20.54 -3.34 -43.61
N GLN A 70 -21.68 -4.01 -43.38
CA GLN A 70 -22.25 -4.18 -42.04
C GLN A 70 -21.25 -4.73 -41.01
N ARG A 71 -20.31 -5.59 -41.45
CA ARG A 71 -19.26 -6.13 -40.58
C ARG A 71 -18.31 -5.04 -40.06
N GLU A 72 -18.02 -4.05 -40.89
CA GLU A 72 -17.17 -2.91 -40.51
C GLU A 72 -17.92 -1.97 -39.55
N LEU A 73 -19.22 -1.73 -39.76
CA LEU A 73 -20.06 -0.99 -38.79
C LEU A 73 -20.05 -1.67 -37.41
N ASN A 74 -20.31 -2.98 -37.37
CA ASN A 74 -20.30 -3.76 -36.13
C ASN A 74 -18.93 -3.73 -35.43
N ARG A 75 -17.84 -3.69 -36.20
CA ARG A 75 -16.47 -3.56 -35.66
C ARG A 75 -16.27 -2.20 -35.00
N ARG A 76 -16.67 -1.11 -35.65
CA ARG A 76 -16.57 0.26 -35.11
C ARG A 76 -17.42 0.42 -33.86
N GLU A 77 -18.64 -0.10 -33.85
CA GLU A 77 -19.51 -0.15 -32.67
C GLU A 77 -18.85 -0.89 -31.50
N SER A 78 -18.26 -2.06 -31.76
CA SER A 78 -17.53 -2.82 -30.74
C SER A 78 -16.33 -2.07 -30.18
N GLU A 79 -15.66 -1.26 -31.00
CA GLU A 79 -14.54 -0.41 -30.56
C GLU A 79 -15.02 0.70 -29.61
N ILE A 80 -16.13 1.37 -29.95
CA ILE A 80 -16.79 2.36 -29.09
C ILE A 80 -17.17 1.73 -27.75
N GLN A 81 -17.85 0.58 -27.75
CA GLN A 81 -18.25 -0.11 -26.53
C GLN A 81 -17.04 -0.43 -25.62
N ARG A 82 -15.92 -0.86 -26.20
CA ARG A 82 -14.68 -1.11 -25.43
C ARG A 82 -14.13 0.17 -24.81
N LEU A 83 -14.18 1.30 -25.52
CA LEU A 83 -13.76 2.60 -25.01
C LEU A 83 -14.70 3.12 -23.92
N GLU A 84 -16.01 2.92 -24.05
CA GLU A 84 -17.01 3.27 -23.03
C GLU A 84 -16.77 2.50 -21.73
N ILE A 85 -16.53 1.19 -21.82
CA ILE A 85 -16.16 0.37 -20.65
C ILE A 85 -14.89 0.90 -20.00
N LYS A 86 -13.89 1.30 -20.78
CA LYS A 86 -12.65 1.90 -20.25
C LYS A 86 -12.93 3.24 -19.56
N ALA A 87 -13.71 4.12 -20.17
CA ALA A 87 -14.07 5.44 -19.62
C ALA A 87 -14.88 5.28 -18.31
N ASN A 88 -15.86 4.38 -18.28
CA ASN A 88 -16.64 4.10 -17.08
C ASN A 88 -15.77 3.56 -15.94
N LYS A 89 -14.84 2.65 -16.24
CA LYS A 89 -13.86 2.15 -15.25
C LYS A 89 -12.94 3.25 -14.73
N LYS A 90 -12.62 4.28 -15.53
CA LYS A 90 -11.83 5.42 -15.10
C LYS A 90 -12.64 6.38 -14.22
N GLN A 91 -13.89 6.65 -14.58
CA GLN A 91 -14.80 7.43 -13.76
C GLN A 91 -15.01 6.79 -12.38
N GLN A 92 -15.26 5.48 -12.33
CA GLN A 92 -15.37 4.73 -11.07
C GLN A 92 -14.09 4.85 -10.22
N LYS A 93 -12.90 4.80 -10.85
CA LYS A 93 -11.63 5.01 -10.15
C LYS A 93 -11.46 6.41 -9.60
N LEU A 94 -12.05 7.42 -10.23
CA LEU A 94 -12.03 8.81 -9.74
C LEU A 94 -12.91 8.93 -8.48
N THR A 95 -14.15 8.44 -8.55
CA THR A 95 -15.07 8.43 -7.41
C THR A 95 -14.52 7.62 -6.23
N GLU A 96 -13.91 6.47 -6.49
CA GLU A 96 -13.24 5.67 -5.46
C GLU A 96 -12.04 6.40 -4.86
N LEU A 97 -11.31 7.19 -5.66
CA LEU A 97 -10.18 7.96 -5.17
C LEU A 97 -10.65 9.04 -4.17
N ASP A 98 -11.71 9.77 -4.49
CA ASP A 98 -12.30 10.78 -3.62
C ASP A 98 -12.81 10.16 -2.31
N ARG A 99 -13.49 9.01 -2.40
CA ARG A 99 -13.94 8.24 -1.23
C ARG A 99 -12.76 7.84 -0.32
N ARG A 100 -11.65 7.37 -0.89
CA ARG A 100 -10.47 6.96 -0.11
C ARG A 100 -9.78 8.13 0.57
N GLN A 101 -9.78 9.31 -0.05
CA GLN A 101 -9.27 10.53 0.57
C GLN A 101 -10.12 10.93 1.78
N GLN A 102 -11.45 10.93 1.62
CA GLN A 102 -12.36 11.22 2.73
C GLN A 102 -12.16 10.25 3.90
N LEU A 103 -12.12 8.94 3.63
CA LEU A 103 -11.87 7.93 4.67
C LEU A 103 -10.48 8.07 5.31
N GLY A 104 -9.47 8.50 4.55
CA GLY A 104 -8.15 8.84 5.09
C GLY A 104 -8.22 10.01 6.08
N ASN A 105 -8.94 11.07 5.73
CA ASN A 105 -9.15 12.23 6.61
C ASN A 105 -9.88 11.83 7.90
N GLU A 106 -10.90 10.97 7.83
CA GLU A 106 -11.60 10.44 9.01
C GLU A 106 -10.65 9.66 9.94
N CYS A 107 -9.71 8.88 9.37
CA CYS A 107 -8.71 8.18 10.16
C CYS A 107 -7.80 9.17 10.90
N ILE A 108 -7.35 10.23 10.22
CA ILE A 108 -6.51 11.29 10.81
C ILE A 108 -7.26 12.03 11.91
N ASP A 109 -8.53 12.37 11.69
CA ASP A 109 -9.36 13.06 12.68
C ASP A 109 -9.56 12.24 13.95
N SER A 110 -9.78 10.93 13.76
CA SER A 110 -9.94 9.98 14.86
C SER A 110 -8.65 9.70 15.63
N ALA A 111 -7.50 10.09 15.09
CA ALA A 111 -6.21 9.77 15.68
C ALA A 111 -5.97 10.54 16.98
N SER A 112 -5.57 9.78 17.99
CA SER A 112 -5.10 10.27 19.28
C SER A 112 -3.73 9.69 19.54
N VAL A 113 -2.78 10.55 19.95
CA VAL A 113 -1.43 10.15 20.32
C VAL A 113 -1.12 10.67 21.70
N THR A 114 -0.76 9.76 22.59
CA THR A 114 -0.35 10.09 23.96
C THR A 114 1.02 9.52 24.26
N GLU A 115 1.82 10.29 24.97
CA GLU A 115 3.09 9.85 25.53
C GLU A 115 2.89 9.49 27.01
N GLY A 116 3.29 8.27 27.37
CA GLY A 116 3.31 7.78 28.73
C GLY A 116 4.48 8.36 29.54
N PRO A 117 4.43 8.28 30.88
CA PRO A 117 5.47 8.81 31.76
C PRO A 117 6.84 8.15 31.56
N THR A 118 6.86 6.95 31.00
CA THR A 118 8.02 6.12 30.67
C THR A 118 8.56 6.36 29.25
N GLY A 119 7.96 7.28 28.48
CA GLY A 119 8.27 7.52 27.07
C GLY A 119 7.55 6.56 26.11
N ASP A 120 6.58 5.78 26.60
CA ASP A 120 5.77 4.90 25.77
C ASP A 120 4.83 5.72 24.87
N VAL A 121 4.80 5.43 23.57
CA VAL A 121 3.92 6.12 22.64
C VAL A 121 2.69 5.27 22.39
N THR A 122 1.52 5.79 22.75
CA THR A 122 0.22 5.17 22.43
C THR A 122 -0.43 5.93 21.28
N ILE A 123 -0.78 5.22 20.21
CA ILE A 123 -1.55 5.75 19.08
C ILE A 123 -2.85 4.98 19.01
N ASN A 124 -3.99 5.66 19.06
CA ASN A 124 -5.30 5.05 18.84
C ASN A 124 -6.06 5.80 17.75
N ALA A 125 -6.50 5.09 16.72
CA ALA A 125 -7.32 5.68 15.66
C ALA A 125 -8.14 4.63 14.91
N LYS A 126 -9.18 5.09 14.23
CA LYS A 126 -9.98 4.29 13.29
C LYS A 126 -9.08 3.74 12.17
N VAL A 127 -9.34 2.50 11.76
CA VAL A 127 -8.69 1.85 10.63
C VAL A 127 -9.47 2.19 9.37
N GLY A 128 -8.74 2.50 8.30
CA GLY A 128 -9.30 2.85 7.00
C GLY A 128 -8.57 2.19 5.84
N PRO A 129 -8.97 2.51 4.60
CA PRO A 129 -8.30 1.99 3.42
C PRO A 129 -6.85 2.49 3.39
N SER A 130 -5.94 1.67 2.87
CA SER A 130 -4.54 2.05 2.73
C SER A 130 -4.39 3.41 2.01
N GLN A 131 -3.53 4.26 2.56
CA GLN A 131 -3.23 5.60 2.02
C GLN A 131 -1.89 5.61 1.27
N PRO A 132 -1.64 6.61 0.42
CA PRO A 132 -0.29 6.94 -0.04
C PRO A 132 0.66 7.11 1.15
N ARG A 133 1.90 6.64 1.02
CA ARG A 133 2.94 6.88 2.04
C ARG A 133 3.36 8.34 2.02
N LEU A 134 3.47 8.93 3.20
CA LEU A 134 3.98 10.28 3.46
C LEU A 134 5.46 10.25 3.86
N HIS A 135 6.00 9.06 4.15
CA HIS A 135 7.44 8.84 4.32
C HIS A 135 8.07 9.55 5.53
N TYR A 136 7.32 9.68 6.62
CA TYR A 136 7.80 10.36 7.83
C TYR A 136 9.08 9.74 8.42
N GLU A 137 9.42 8.48 8.10
CA GLU A 137 10.71 7.90 8.49
C GLU A 137 11.92 8.70 7.98
N HIS A 138 11.77 9.42 6.86
CA HIS A 138 12.82 10.21 6.22
C HIS A 138 12.81 11.67 6.67
N GLU A 139 11.66 12.21 7.06
CA GLU A 139 11.49 13.61 7.42
C GLU A 139 11.71 13.89 8.90
N ASN A 140 11.50 12.88 9.77
CA ASN A 140 11.64 13.06 11.20
C ASN A 140 13.12 13.28 11.57
N ARG A 141 13.46 14.56 11.79
CA ARG A 141 14.79 15.15 12.01
C ARG A 141 15.38 14.90 13.40
N SER A 142 14.77 14.06 14.24
CA SER A 142 15.40 13.64 15.49
C SER A 142 16.53 12.62 15.24
N GLY A 143 17.53 13.01 14.45
CA GLY A 143 18.84 13.33 14.99
C GLY A 143 19.73 12.24 15.55
N LEU A 144 19.37 10.96 15.45
CA LEU A 144 20.31 9.85 15.61
C LEU A 144 20.15 8.93 14.40
N GLU A 145 21.28 8.65 13.74
CA GLU A 145 21.34 7.74 12.60
C GLU A 145 20.66 6.43 13.01
N ALA A 146 19.76 5.93 12.14
CA ALA A 146 19.37 4.54 12.26
C ALA A 146 20.68 3.74 12.33
N ARG A 147 20.83 2.90 13.36
CA ARG A 147 22.01 2.03 13.41
C ARG A 147 22.11 1.29 12.07
N LYS A 148 23.32 1.10 11.56
CA LYS A 148 23.57 0.56 10.20
C LYS A 148 22.81 -0.76 9.91
N ASP A 149 22.47 -1.50 10.97
CA ASP A 149 21.75 -2.78 10.98
C ASP A 149 20.23 -2.68 11.21
N MET A 150 19.68 -1.50 11.54
CA MET A 150 18.27 -1.29 11.89
C MET A 150 17.54 -0.40 10.88
N ASP A 151 16.24 -0.63 10.72
CA ASP A 151 15.34 0.24 9.95
C ASP A 151 14.64 1.23 10.92
N ARG A 152 14.10 2.33 10.39
CA ARG A 152 13.13 3.16 11.11
C ARG A 152 11.74 2.53 10.96
N GLY A 153 11.21 2.00 12.06
CA GLY A 153 9.92 1.31 12.09
C GLY A 153 8.82 2.23 12.59
N HIS A 154 7.71 2.28 11.86
CA HIS A 154 6.52 2.98 12.33
C HIS A 154 5.77 2.10 13.32
N SER A 155 5.15 2.75 14.30
CA SER A 155 4.14 2.08 15.13
C SER A 155 2.87 1.81 14.33
N ARG A 156 2.56 2.68 13.36
CA ARG A 156 1.40 2.58 12.48
C ARG A 156 1.69 3.14 11.09
N SER A 157 1.61 2.29 10.07
CA SER A 157 1.83 2.68 8.68
C SER A 157 0.56 3.09 7.93
N ALA A 158 0.77 3.74 6.78
CA ALA A 158 -0.25 4.13 5.80
C ALA A 158 -1.19 2.98 5.39
N ARG A 159 -0.78 1.71 5.55
CA ARG A 159 -1.62 0.54 5.24
C ARG A 159 -2.92 0.52 6.07
N THR A 160 -2.90 1.09 7.27
CA THR A 160 -4.00 1.04 8.24
C THR A 160 -4.92 2.27 8.22
N GLY A 161 -4.86 3.10 7.18
CA GLY A 161 -5.73 4.26 7.01
C GLY A 161 -5.07 5.62 7.21
N PHE A 162 -3.95 5.70 7.93
CA PHE A 162 -3.06 6.86 7.96
C PHE A 162 -1.68 6.44 8.45
N GLU A 163 -0.63 7.19 8.10
CA GLU A 163 0.74 6.96 8.57
C GLU A 163 1.01 7.89 9.76
N SER A 164 1.46 7.35 10.89
CA SER A 164 1.82 8.22 12.02
C SER A 164 3.27 8.70 11.90
N ASP A 165 3.46 10.00 12.10
CA ASP A 165 4.77 10.63 12.30
C ASP A 165 5.34 10.37 13.71
N CYS A 166 4.49 9.94 14.64
CA CYS A 166 4.82 9.56 16.01
C CYS A 166 5.16 8.07 16.14
N GLY A 167 5.85 7.70 17.23
CA GLY A 167 6.17 6.31 17.52
C GLY A 167 7.12 5.67 16.50
N ILE A 168 8.01 6.45 15.89
CA ILE A 168 9.05 5.95 15.00
C ILE A 168 10.28 5.56 15.83
N THR A 169 10.67 4.29 15.75
CA THR A 169 11.77 3.70 16.55
C THR A 169 12.81 3.02 15.66
N ASN A 170 14.02 2.78 16.20
CA ASN A 170 14.98 1.90 15.55
C ASN A 170 14.51 0.46 15.74
N THR A 171 14.28 -0.26 14.65
CA THR A 171 13.75 -1.62 14.71
C THR A 171 14.59 -2.57 13.84
N PRO A 172 14.76 -3.85 14.22
CA PRO A 172 15.35 -4.84 13.35
C PRO A 172 14.60 -4.93 12.01
N LYS A 173 15.32 -5.11 10.90
CA LYS A 173 14.71 -5.20 9.56
C LYS A 173 13.65 -6.29 9.46
N THR A 174 13.84 -7.38 10.18
CA THR A 174 12.88 -8.50 10.27
C THR A 174 11.57 -8.03 10.89
N VAL A 175 11.62 -7.24 11.97
CA VAL A 175 10.43 -6.69 12.63
C VAL A 175 9.68 -5.75 11.70
N ASN A 176 10.37 -4.74 11.14
CA ASN A 176 9.73 -3.75 10.25
C ASN A 176 9.06 -4.41 9.04
N ARG A 177 9.78 -5.32 8.38
CA ARG A 177 9.32 -5.88 7.10
C ARG A 177 8.42 -7.08 7.29
N SER A 178 8.83 -8.06 8.09
CA SER A 178 8.09 -9.33 8.24
C SER A 178 6.97 -9.17 9.25
N ASP A 179 7.27 -8.78 10.48
CA ASP A 179 6.33 -8.89 11.59
C ASP A 179 5.29 -7.76 11.58
N GLN A 180 5.72 -6.54 11.22
CA GLN A 180 4.85 -5.37 11.09
C GLN A 180 4.15 -5.32 9.72
N ASN A 181 4.90 -4.96 8.66
CA ASN A 181 4.33 -4.63 7.35
C ASN A 181 3.62 -5.81 6.65
N HIS A 182 4.25 -6.99 6.61
CA HIS A 182 3.68 -8.19 5.98
C HIS A 182 2.87 -9.05 6.96
N GLY A 183 3.04 -8.84 8.27
CA GLY A 183 2.36 -9.55 9.34
C GLY A 183 1.14 -8.80 9.84
N ILE A 184 1.27 -8.14 10.99
CA ILE A 184 0.13 -7.58 11.73
C ILE A 184 -0.61 -6.47 10.97
N GLU A 185 0.08 -5.60 10.23
CA GLU A 185 -0.61 -4.52 9.51
C GLU A 185 -1.37 -5.00 8.28
N LYS A 186 -0.87 -6.06 7.62
CA LYS A 186 -1.60 -6.76 6.57
C LYS A 186 -2.85 -7.41 7.16
N PHE A 187 -2.71 -8.09 8.29
CA PHE A 187 -3.83 -8.69 9.01
C PHE A 187 -4.87 -7.64 9.42
N VAL A 188 -4.47 -6.49 9.96
CA VAL A 188 -5.38 -5.37 10.29
C VAL A 188 -6.14 -4.88 9.06
N SER A 189 -5.47 -4.73 7.93
CA SER A 189 -6.12 -4.37 6.65
C SER A 189 -7.15 -5.42 6.22
N GLU A 190 -6.83 -6.71 6.39
CA GLU A 190 -7.76 -7.80 6.07
C GLU A 190 -8.97 -7.80 7.03
N VAL A 191 -8.77 -7.54 8.33
CA VAL A 191 -9.85 -7.36 9.30
C VAL A 191 -10.77 -6.20 8.88
N TYR A 192 -10.20 -5.07 8.46
CA TYR A 192 -10.96 -3.94 7.95
C TYR A 192 -11.80 -4.32 6.71
N ASP A 193 -11.21 -5.02 5.75
CA ASP A 193 -11.91 -5.46 4.53
C ASP A 193 -13.04 -6.46 4.84
N GLN A 194 -12.90 -7.24 5.92
CA GLN A 194 -13.90 -8.19 6.39
C GLN A 194 -14.91 -7.58 7.36
N LYS A 195 -14.85 -6.30 7.72
CA LYS A 195 -15.78 -5.74 8.70
C LYS A 195 -17.24 -5.82 8.21
N ARG A 196 -18.17 -6.12 9.10
CA ARG A 196 -19.60 -5.98 8.82
C ARG A 196 -19.99 -4.51 8.78
N ASP A 197 -21.01 -4.20 7.99
CA ASP A 197 -21.53 -2.83 7.87
C ASP A 197 -22.05 -2.37 9.25
N GLY A 198 -21.92 -1.07 9.54
CA GLY A 198 -22.25 -0.49 10.85
C GLY A 198 -21.20 -0.72 11.95
N ASN A 199 -20.08 -1.39 11.66
CA ASN A 199 -18.93 -1.51 12.56
C ASN A 199 -17.72 -0.76 12.02
N ASP A 200 -17.08 0.00 12.91
CA ASP A 200 -15.78 0.62 12.72
C ASP A 200 -14.70 -0.19 13.41
N ILE A 201 -13.60 -0.41 12.71
CA ILE A 201 -12.41 -1.05 13.27
C ILE A 201 -11.48 0.03 13.79
N TRP A 202 -10.95 -0.17 14.98
CA TRP A 202 -9.99 0.70 15.63
C TRP A 202 -8.71 -0.07 15.88
N LEU A 203 -7.58 0.63 15.75
CA LEU A 203 -6.27 0.09 16.05
C LEU A 203 -5.61 0.99 17.08
N LYS A 204 -5.31 0.39 18.22
CA LYS A 204 -4.45 0.96 19.24
C LYS A 204 -3.08 0.29 19.17
N THR A 205 -2.03 1.10 19.10
CA THR A 205 -0.65 0.64 19.20
C THR A 205 0.02 1.27 20.41
N VAL A 206 0.73 0.47 21.20
CA VAL A 206 1.55 0.95 22.32
C VAL A 206 2.99 0.55 22.05
N THR A 207 3.87 1.53 21.92
CA THR A 207 5.27 1.33 21.53
C THR A 207 6.20 1.74 22.65
N THR A 208 7.04 0.81 23.05
CA THR A 208 8.01 0.94 24.13
C THR A 208 9.42 0.78 23.57
N THR A 209 10.35 1.60 24.05
CA THR A 209 11.77 1.54 23.70
C THR A 209 12.59 1.02 24.87
N HIS A 210 13.76 0.45 24.58
CA HIS A 210 14.71 0.11 25.63
C HIS A 210 15.19 1.37 26.33
N GLU A 211 15.24 1.31 27.67
CA GLU A 211 15.66 2.42 28.54
C GLU A 211 16.92 3.13 28.03
N GLY A 212 16.85 4.46 27.90
CA GLY A 212 17.96 5.30 27.43
C GLY A 212 18.28 5.20 25.94
N THR A 213 17.47 4.48 25.15
CA THR A 213 17.67 4.30 23.71
C THR A 213 16.42 4.63 22.91
N ARG A 214 16.52 4.55 21.57
CA ARG A 214 15.37 4.56 20.65
C ARG A 214 15.11 3.20 20.01
N ASP A 215 15.77 2.17 20.52
CA ASP A 215 15.66 0.83 19.99
C ASP A 215 14.33 0.24 20.49
N LEU A 216 13.55 -0.29 19.56
CA LEU A 216 12.27 -0.91 19.84
C LEU A 216 12.48 -2.03 20.86
N GLN A 217 11.75 -1.98 21.96
CA GLN A 217 11.65 -3.07 22.92
C GLN A 217 10.39 -3.88 22.67
N GLN A 218 9.27 -3.18 22.44
CA GLN A 218 7.98 -3.81 22.30
C GLN A 218 7.02 -2.92 21.50
N ILE A 219 6.17 -3.55 20.70
CA ILE A 219 4.96 -2.93 20.19
C ILE A 219 3.75 -3.84 20.42
N GLN A 220 2.74 -3.32 21.09
CA GLN A 220 1.45 -3.99 21.29
C GLN A 220 0.44 -3.43 20.31
N TYR A 221 -0.29 -4.30 19.64
CA TYR A 221 -1.40 -4.00 18.75
C TYR A 221 -2.68 -4.52 19.38
N GLU A 222 -3.68 -3.65 19.51
CA GLU A 222 -5.02 -4.01 19.94
C GLU A 222 -6.01 -3.58 18.86
N ILE A 223 -6.71 -4.57 18.31
CA ILE A 223 -7.76 -4.35 17.31
C ILE A 223 -9.09 -4.42 18.04
N SER A 224 -9.86 -3.35 17.97
CA SER A 224 -11.19 -3.27 18.54
C SER A 224 -12.24 -2.90 17.49
N THR A 225 -13.49 -3.19 17.81
CA THR A 225 -14.65 -2.77 17.01
C THR A 225 -15.53 -1.83 17.81
N ARG A 226 -16.08 -0.82 17.13
CA ARG A 226 -17.03 0.14 17.69
C ARG A 226 -18.23 0.27 16.74
N PRO A 227 -19.47 0.36 17.25
CA PRO A 227 -20.61 0.69 16.41
C PRO A 227 -20.44 2.08 15.79
N GLU A 228 -20.71 2.21 14.49
CA GLU A 228 -20.51 3.44 13.71
C GLU A 228 -21.33 4.64 14.26
N HIS A 229 -22.48 4.36 14.89
CA HIS A 229 -23.36 5.38 15.47
C HIS A 229 -23.21 5.52 17.00
N GLY A 230 -22.14 4.98 17.59
CA GLY A 230 -21.82 5.14 19.03
C GLY A 230 -22.76 4.42 20.00
N GLN A 231 -23.80 3.75 19.51
CA GLN A 231 -24.70 2.95 20.32
C GLN A 231 -24.13 1.53 20.50
N GLY A 232 -23.26 1.38 21.49
CA GLY A 232 -22.76 0.08 21.97
C GLY A 232 -21.34 0.16 22.52
N GLN A 233 -20.90 -0.93 23.14
CA GLN A 233 -19.58 -0.98 23.78
C GLN A 233 -18.49 -1.34 22.77
N GLU A 234 -17.33 -0.71 22.94
CA GLU A 234 -16.10 -1.13 22.29
C GLU A 234 -15.78 -2.57 22.70
N LYS A 235 -15.49 -3.42 21.72
CA LYS A 235 -15.07 -4.79 21.95
C LYS A 235 -13.69 -5.01 21.37
N THR A 236 -12.77 -5.50 22.20
CA THR A 236 -11.46 -5.94 21.71
C THR A 236 -11.64 -7.25 20.97
N LEU A 237 -11.20 -7.30 19.72
CA LEU A 237 -11.26 -8.49 18.88
C LEU A 237 -9.98 -9.30 19.02
N TYR A 238 -8.83 -8.64 18.92
CA TYR A 238 -7.55 -9.30 18.78
C TYR A 238 -6.42 -8.48 19.39
N ARG A 239 -5.43 -9.16 19.96
CA ARG A 239 -4.20 -8.56 20.47
C ARG A 239 -2.99 -9.28 19.92
N ALA A 240 -1.96 -8.51 19.57
CA ALA A 240 -0.66 -9.04 19.21
C ALA A 240 0.44 -8.17 19.81
N THR A 241 1.51 -8.80 20.28
CA THR A 241 2.69 -8.13 20.79
C THR A 241 3.90 -8.60 20.02
N ILE A 242 4.66 -7.67 19.47
CA ILE A 242 6.00 -7.93 18.96
C ILE A 242 6.98 -7.50 20.04
N ASN A 243 7.81 -8.43 20.48
CA ASN A 243 8.86 -8.18 21.45
C ASN A 243 10.21 -8.23 20.76
N VAL A 244 11.15 -7.41 21.24
CA VAL A 244 12.52 -7.34 20.73
C VAL A 244 13.45 -7.29 21.94
N ASP A 245 14.45 -8.18 21.96
CA ASP A 245 15.50 -8.13 22.96
C ASP A 245 16.61 -7.13 22.58
N LYS A 246 17.51 -6.84 23.53
CA LYS A 246 18.64 -5.92 23.32
C LYS A 246 19.61 -6.36 22.20
N ASN A 247 19.53 -7.62 21.77
CA ASN A 247 20.35 -8.17 20.69
C ASN A 247 19.63 -8.11 19.32
N GLY A 248 18.41 -7.55 19.27
CA GLY A 248 17.59 -7.45 18.07
C GLY A 248 16.84 -8.74 17.71
N LYS A 249 16.82 -9.75 18.58
CA LYS A 249 16.00 -10.95 18.37
C LYS A 249 14.55 -10.62 18.68
N SER A 250 13.65 -10.90 17.73
CA SER A 250 12.22 -10.68 17.89
C SER A 250 11.42 -11.96 18.01
N TRP A 251 10.27 -11.86 18.68
CA TRP A 251 9.21 -12.86 18.67
C TRP A 251 7.85 -12.19 18.78
N VAL A 252 6.83 -12.92 18.35
CA VAL A 252 5.45 -12.47 18.32
C VAL A 252 4.62 -13.37 19.21
N SER A 253 3.76 -12.76 20.03
CA SER A 253 2.69 -13.44 20.76
C SER A 253 1.37 -12.80 20.37
N ASP A 254 0.33 -13.59 20.14
CA ASP A 254 -0.98 -13.07 19.81
C ASP A 254 -2.13 -13.93 20.29
N GLU A 255 -3.32 -13.33 20.36
CA GLU A 255 -4.52 -13.97 20.86
C GLU A 255 -5.79 -13.24 20.40
N TRP A 256 -6.79 -14.01 19.98
CA TRP A 256 -8.17 -13.53 19.84
C TRP A 256 -8.76 -13.31 21.24
N GLN A 257 -9.33 -12.14 21.46
CA GLN A 257 -9.90 -11.74 22.75
C GLN A 257 -11.41 -12.01 22.83
N SER A 258 -12.10 -11.96 21.69
CA SER A 258 -13.55 -12.09 21.63
C SER A 258 -13.95 -13.42 20.99
N PRO A 259 -14.60 -14.34 21.72
CA PRO A 259 -15.16 -15.57 21.12
C PRO A 259 -16.22 -15.24 20.05
N ASP A 260 -16.85 -14.07 20.16
CA ASP A 260 -17.88 -13.57 19.24
C ASP A 260 -17.33 -12.71 18.10
N ALA A 261 -16.02 -12.73 17.82
CA ALA A 261 -15.44 -11.89 16.75
C ALA A 261 -16.10 -12.15 15.37
N GLU A 262 -16.66 -13.34 15.15
CA GLU A 262 -17.45 -13.69 13.96
C GLU A 262 -18.72 -12.85 13.80
N ASN A 263 -19.25 -12.28 14.89
CA ASN A 263 -20.42 -11.40 14.85
C ASN A 263 -20.10 -10.00 14.30
N HIS A 264 -18.82 -9.63 14.29
CA HIS A 264 -18.34 -8.31 13.86
C HIS A 264 -17.65 -8.37 12.48
N LEU A 265 -17.24 -9.56 12.06
CA LEU A 265 -16.57 -9.79 10.78
C LEU A 265 -17.43 -10.65 9.84
N LYS A 266 -17.25 -10.46 8.54
CA LYS A 266 -17.86 -11.25 7.46
C LYS A 266 -17.20 -12.63 7.37
N LYS A 267 -15.90 -12.69 7.66
CA LYS A 267 -15.09 -13.90 7.74
C LYS A 267 -13.93 -13.66 8.72
N MET A 268 -13.55 -14.69 9.47
CA MET A 268 -12.33 -14.65 10.30
C MET A 268 -11.08 -14.65 9.42
N PRO A 269 -10.21 -13.63 9.50
CA PRO A 269 -8.89 -13.67 8.88
C PRO A 269 -7.98 -14.61 9.69
N HIS A 270 -7.13 -15.36 9.01
CA HIS A 270 -6.09 -16.17 9.64
C HIS A 270 -4.77 -15.42 9.55
N ARG A 271 -4.04 -15.33 10.67
CA ARG A 271 -2.64 -14.92 10.62
C ARG A 271 -1.82 -16.13 10.19
N GLU A 272 -1.10 -16.02 9.08
CA GLU A 272 -0.13 -17.04 8.70
C GLU A 272 1.01 -17.04 9.74
N ASP A 273 1.25 -18.19 10.38
CA ASP A 273 2.36 -18.37 11.31
C ASP A 273 3.68 -18.12 10.58
N SER A 274 4.33 -17.00 10.87
CA SER A 274 5.64 -16.63 10.29
C SER A 274 6.77 -17.54 10.78
N THR A 275 6.53 -18.39 11.79
CA THR A 275 7.53 -19.28 12.39
C THR A 275 7.67 -20.63 11.68
N THR A 276 6.63 -21.14 11.02
CA THR A 276 6.61 -22.51 10.46
C THR A 276 7.21 -22.64 9.06
N ASN A 277 7.28 -21.55 8.27
CA ASN A 277 7.79 -21.63 6.90
C ASN A 277 9.33 -21.47 6.75
N ARG A 278 10.07 -21.26 7.85
CA ARG A 278 11.52 -21.03 7.80
C ARG A 278 12.36 -22.31 7.91
N SER A 279 11.86 -23.36 8.56
CA SER A 279 12.58 -24.63 8.72
C SER A 279 12.52 -25.51 7.45
N GLU A 280 11.44 -25.48 6.69
CA GLU A 280 11.29 -26.37 5.52
C GLU A 280 11.98 -25.85 4.26
N LYS A 281 12.03 -24.53 4.05
CA LYS A 281 12.74 -23.95 2.88
C LYS A 281 14.26 -24.00 3.00
N SER A 282 14.82 -24.04 4.22
CA SER A 282 16.26 -24.21 4.42
C SER A 282 16.69 -25.67 4.25
N ALA A 283 15.85 -26.63 4.64
CA ALA A 283 16.17 -28.06 4.50
C ALA A 283 16.12 -28.56 3.04
N ARG A 284 15.41 -27.87 2.15
CA ARG A 284 15.32 -28.24 0.72
C ARG A 284 16.45 -27.66 -0.14
N ALA A 285 17.22 -26.70 0.37
CA ALA A 285 18.34 -26.09 -0.34
C ALA A 285 19.68 -26.85 -0.15
N GLU A 286 19.78 -27.75 0.83
CA GLU A 286 21.02 -28.48 1.16
C GLU A 286 21.08 -29.93 0.61
N LYS A 287 20.06 -30.39 -0.12
CA LYS A 287 20.03 -31.76 -0.70
C LYS A 287 20.09 -31.83 -2.23
N SER A 288 20.55 -30.78 -2.91
CA SER A 288 20.71 -30.77 -4.37
C SER A 288 22.12 -30.37 -4.82
N SER A 289 23.14 -30.97 -4.20
CA SER A 289 24.52 -30.89 -4.67
C SER A 289 25.23 -32.18 -4.32
N CYS A 290 25.05 -33.20 -5.16
CA CYS A 290 26.00 -34.27 -5.47
C CYS A 290 25.25 -35.37 -6.21
N GLN A 291 25.44 -35.45 -7.53
CA GLN A 291 25.85 -36.69 -8.20
C GLN A 291 26.05 -36.43 -9.70
N GLN A 292 27.26 -36.78 -10.12
CA GLN A 292 27.77 -36.73 -11.48
C GLN A 292 27.12 -37.84 -12.34
N THR A 293 27.02 -37.57 -13.64
CA THR A 293 26.75 -38.54 -14.71
C THR A 293 27.94 -39.50 -14.90
N PRO A 294 27.72 -40.63 -15.59
CA PRO A 294 28.18 -40.68 -16.98
C PRO A 294 27.23 -41.40 -17.96
N ALA A 295 27.64 -41.36 -19.22
CA ALA A 295 26.90 -41.56 -20.46
C ALA A 295 26.71 -43.03 -20.92
N GLY A 296 25.82 -43.21 -21.92
CA GLY A 296 25.67 -44.40 -22.79
C GLY A 296 24.25 -44.48 -23.37
N GLN A 297 24.00 -44.10 -24.63
CA GLN A 297 23.68 -45.00 -25.78
C GLN A 297 22.52 -45.99 -25.47
N GLU A 298 21.40 -46.11 -26.20
CA GLU A 298 21.26 -46.33 -27.66
C GLU A 298 19.76 -46.27 -28.11
N LYS A 299 19.57 -45.79 -29.35
CA LYS A 299 18.61 -46.15 -30.43
C LYS A 299 17.20 -46.78 -30.17
N SER A 300 16.21 -46.10 -30.77
CA SER A 300 15.25 -46.57 -31.80
C SER A 300 14.12 -47.56 -31.45
N GLN A 301 12.84 -47.17 -31.67
CA GLN A 301 11.98 -47.68 -32.77
C GLN A 301 10.49 -47.22 -32.68
N LYS A 302 9.86 -47.20 -33.85
CA LYS A 302 8.48 -46.82 -34.21
C LYS A 302 7.45 -47.95 -34.01
N SER A 303 6.18 -47.61 -33.75
CA SER A 303 4.93 -48.09 -34.44
C SER A 303 3.70 -47.63 -33.64
N LEU A 304 2.77 -46.80 -34.15
CA LEU A 304 1.63 -47.01 -35.08
C LEU A 304 0.40 -47.76 -34.51
N ALA A 305 -0.76 -47.08 -34.68
CA ALA A 305 -2.18 -47.51 -34.57
C ALA A 305 -2.71 -47.84 -33.16
N GLY A 306 -3.90 -47.44 -32.71
CA GLY A 306 -5.08 -46.78 -33.28
C GLY A 306 -6.31 -47.22 -32.43
N GLY A 307 -7.30 -46.35 -32.16
CA GLY A 307 -8.56 -46.78 -31.53
C GLY A 307 -9.32 -45.71 -30.74
N PHE A 308 -10.54 -45.43 -31.19
CA PHE A 308 -11.54 -44.44 -30.77
C PHE A 308 -12.08 -44.55 -29.32
N GLY A 309 -12.60 -43.43 -28.80
CA GLY A 309 -13.78 -43.41 -27.90
C GLY A 309 -13.69 -42.50 -26.66
N PRO A 310 -14.69 -41.64 -26.32
CA PRO A 310 -14.49 -40.46 -25.48
C PRO A 310 -15.00 -40.61 -24.02
N SER A 311 -14.37 -39.91 -23.06
CA SER A 311 -15.08 -39.38 -21.88
C SER A 311 -14.35 -38.21 -21.21
N GLU A 312 -15.16 -37.17 -20.97
CA GLU A 312 -15.14 -36.14 -19.94
C GLU A 312 -13.88 -35.96 -19.06
N SER A 313 -13.34 -34.73 -19.08
CA SER A 313 -13.29 -33.80 -17.94
C SER A 313 -12.08 -32.85 -18.05
N SER A 314 -12.32 -31.58 -17.71
CA SER A 314 -11.37 -30.47 -17.79
C SER A 314 -10.10 -30.70 -16.96
N PRO A 315 -8.95 -30.07 -17.31
CA PRO A 315 -8.56 -28.95 -16.45
C PRO A 315 -7.89 -27.75 -17.15
N ARG A 316 -8.24 -26.60 -16.58
CA ARG A 316 -7.50 -25.33 -16.42
C ARG A 316 -6.10 -25.25 -17.06
N LYS A 317 -5.97 -24.35 -18.03
CA LYS A 317 -4.69 -23.85 -18.55
C LYS A 317 -4.05 -22.90 -17.52
N SER A 318 -2.90 -23.30 -16.97
CA SER A 318 -1.92 -22.41 -16.38
C SER A 318 -1.19 -21.66 -17.50
N TYR A 319 -1.20 -20.33 -17.45
CA TYR A 319 -0.38 -19.49 -18.32
C TYR A 319 0.93 -19.19 -17.62
N ASP A 320 2.01 -19.69 -18.23
CA ASP A 320 3.40 -19.39 -17.93
C ASP A 320 3.78 -18.12 -18.68
N PHE A 321 4.17 -17.05 -17.97
CA PHE A 321 4.67 -15.83 -18.59
C PHE A 321 6.19 -15.91 -18.69
N GLY A 322 6.65 -16.15 -19.91
CA GLY A 322 8.04 -16.22 -20.29
C GLY A 322 8.84 -14.97 -19.94
N LYS A 323 10.08 -15.24 -19.53
CA LYS A 323 11.22 -14.33 -19.58
C LYS A 323 11.36 -13.78 -21.00
N ASN A 324 11.52 -12.47 -21.14
CA ASN A 324 12.26 -11.92 -22.27
C ASN A 324 13.20 -10.82 -21.80
N VAL A 325 14.43 -10.98 -22.27
CA VAL A 325 15.65 -10.23 -22.00
C VAL A 325 15.94 -9.36 -23.23
N LYS A 326 16.69 -8.26 -22.99
CA LYS A 326 17.33 -7.31 -23.92
C LYS A 326 16.45 -6.20 -24.49
N GLU A 327 16.78 -4.98 -24.09
CA GLU A 327 17.56 -4.13 -24.99
C GLU A 327 18.45 -3.15 -24.20
N GLN A 328 19.75 -3.25 -24.46
CA GLN A 328 20.75 -2.27 -24.08
C GLN A 328 20.64 -1.08 -25.04
N ARG A 329 20.65 0.14 -24.51
CA ARG A 329 21.08 1.32 -25.28
C ARG A 329 22.12 2.09 -24.49
N SER A 330 23.33 1.98 -25.00
CA SER A 330 24.48 2.87 -24.85
C SER A 330 24.17 4.31 -25.28
N GLY A 331 24.80 5.28 -24.62
CA GLY A 331 24.81 6.68 -25.05
C GLY A 331 25.40 7.57 -23.94
N THR A 332 26.70 7.48 -23.68
CA THR A 332 27.72 8.46 -24.09
C THR A 332 27.68 9.79 -23.32
N SER A 333 28.67 9.90 -22.44
CA SER A 333 29.17 11.13 -21.81
C SER A 333 29.49 12.21 -22.85
N LYS A 334 29.10 13.46 -22.56
CA LYS A 334 29.74 14.66 -23.09
C LYS A 334 29.94 15.65 -21.95
N THR A 335 31.21 15.83 -21.59
CA THR A 335 31.77 17.02 -20.97
C THR A 335 32.07 18.07 -22.04
N LEU A 336 31.88 19.36 -21.72
CA LEU A 336 32.63 20.56 -22.15
C LEU A 336 31.80 21.80 -21.75
N SER A 337 32.25 22.55 -20.74
CA SER A 337 32.96 23.87 -20.81
C SER A 337 31.99 25.06 -20.98
N SER A 338 31.96 26.00 -20.02
CA SER A 338 32.53 27.38 -20.12
C SER A 338 31.90 28.18 -21.27
N SER A 339 31.37 29.39 -21.14
CA SER A 339 31.71 30.55 -20.29
C SER A 339 30.70 31.69 -20.57
N GLU A 340 30.80 32.75 -19.75
CA GLU A 340 30.45 34.16 -20.03
C GLU A 340 28.99 34.64 -20.13
N SER A 341 28.62 35.54 -19.19
CA SER A 341 28.43 36.99 -19.44
C SER A 341 27.89 37.64 -18.15
N GLU A 342 28.69 38.42 -17.43
CA GLU A 342 28.74 39.90 -17.47
C GLU A 342 27.44 40.64 -17.08
N LYS A 343 27.51 41.36 -15.94
CA LYS A 343 27.06 42.76 -15.69
C LYS A 343 27.23 43.06 -14.18
N ARG A 344 28.31 43.73 -13.74
CA ARG A 344 28.45 45.20 -13.52
C ARG A 344 27.24 45.81 -12.80
N SER A 345 27.40 46.17 -11.51
CA SER A 345 27.65 47.55 -11.01
C SER A 345 26.35 48.39 -10.97
N ALA A 346 25.99 49.19 -9.96
CA ALA A 346 26.60 49.62 -8.70
C ALA A 346 25.52 50.35 -7.86
N THR A 347 25.83 50.55 -6.57
CA THR A 347 25.46 51.72 -5.74
C THR A 347 24.00 52.20 -5.66
N HIS A 348 23.41 52.10 -4.46
CA HIS A 348 23.19 53.31 -3.65
C HIS A 348 22.97 52.99 -2.16
N LYS A 349 23.78 53.66 -1.34
CA LYS A 349 23.54 53.88 0.09
C LYS A 349 22.28 54.73 0.22
N ASN A 350 21.40 54.44 1.17
CA ASN A 350 20.97 55.51 2.06
C ASN A 350 20.74 55.00 3.48
N LYS A 351 21.28 55.79 4.40
CA LYS A 351 21.40 55.58 5.84
C LYS A 351 20.51 56.65 6.48
N GLN A 352 20.10 56.40 7.73
CA GLN A 352 19.56 57.39 8.69
C GLN A 352 18.07 57.75 8.49
N GLN A 353 17.26 57.97 9.53
CA GLN A 353 17.50 58.09 10.97
C GLN A 353 16.14 58.05 11.70
N ILE A 354 16.16 57.49 12.91
CA ILE A 354 15.58 58.02 14.17
C ILE A 354 14.28 58.84 14.07
N SER A 355 13.23 58.27 14.63
CA SER A 355 12.45 58.87 15.73
C SER A 355 11.72 57.78 16.49
#